data_AF-A0A3C2CTA3-F1
#
_entry.id   AF-A0A3C2CTA3-F1
#
_cell.length_a   1.000
_cell.length_b   1.000
_cell.length_c   1.000
_cell.angle_alpha   90.00
_cell.angle_beta   90.00
_cell.angle_gamma   90.00
#
_symmetry.space_group_name_H-M   'P 1'
#
loop_
_entity.id
_entity.type
_entity.pdbx_description
1 polymer ?
#
loop_
_entity_poly.entity_id
_entity_poly.type
_entity_poly.pdbx_seq_one_letter_code
_entity_poly.pdbx_strand_id
1 'polypeptide(L)'
;MSQHRRSKYNTTEKELQKLKILKNQGDDLADLSKKIETANHQTDASIMESERLLKELGININNRTMKTDKKSNLIVYKKMELRPWDEILTEAESSVSDNVSFDDLLTVEEIHAVEKRLGNLRGDFQSIHKLDKVDWSICGVAGILASIIDIFSTAWISRRPDLGSDGHSGGPLSNFIKDKIQESLSPQEISALEKRNWVPYDSANSSGLNQTVEGLGARTHRYQSLGHDPLLGFIFGTMDILKGQFTAIDKHGKLIVQAVNVSGRDTVGMSIFEALARVFGHMKSDIATPAGLPAPLMPLLQFLQVGSIGKGGYTIGEVSRIMYRQGYDFSHFIAMSIPVLLIEVIVRISYFAKRMSEGHSFMDSLPFDTPGNKKPKLQTMLFSAHLMAAAANAGKVAVSQNPLSISYPQWMAFFKYGFHQLKWVAFEKEQNMFDHVQKKIDQEWSDIDHLLNDTWNQVSGKAIILG
;
A
#
# COMPACT_ATOMS: atom_id res chain seq x y z
N MET A 1 36.33 -5.38 -40.94
CA MET A 1 36.43 -4.86 -39.55
C MET A 1 35.12 -5.19 -38.85
N SER A 2 35.11 -6.30 -38.11
CA SER A 2 33.96 -6.76 -37.33
C SER A 2 33.92 -5.98 -36.02
N GLN A 3 33.02 -5.01 -35.91
CA GLN A 3 32.66 -4.43 -34.62
C GLN A 3 31.89 -5.49 -33.86
N HIS A 4 32.46 -6.00 -32.76
CA HIS A 4 31.70 -6.72 -31.73
C HIS A 4 30.55 -5.80 -31.25
N ARG A 5 29.35 -6.00 -31.80
CA ARG A 5 28.12 -5.47 -31.22
C ARG A 5 27.95 -6.18 -29.88
N ARG A 6 28.24 -5.48 -28.78
CA ARG A 6 27.78 -5.93 -27.47
C ARG A 6 26.25 -5.95 -27.51
N SER A 7 25.68 -7.13 -27.27
CA SER A 7 24.23 -7.32 -27.11
C SER A 7 23.66 -6.26 -26.17
N LYS A 8 22.53 -5.65 -26.55
CA LYS A 8 21.76 -4.71 -25.72
C LYS A 8 21.20 -5.38 -24.45
N TYR A 9 21.10 -6.71 -24.46
CA TYR A 9 20.52 -7.51 -23.39
C TYR A 9 21.60 -8.29 -22.65
N ASN A 10 21.58 -8.21 -21.31
CA ASN A 10 22.41 -9.04 -20.46
C ASN A 10 21.81 -10.44 -20.38
N THR A 11 22.59 -11.44 -20.76
CA THR A 11 22.20 -12.85 -20.71
C THR A 11 23.00 -13.60 -19.66
N THR A 12 22.32 -14.46 -18.91
CA THR A 12 22.96 -15.45 -18.04
C THR A 12 23.54 -16.60 -18.89
N GLU A 13 24.46 -17.37 -18.31
CA GLU A 13 25.08 -18.53 -18.98
C GLU A 13 24.04 -19.56 -19.45
N LYS A 14 23.03 -19.84 -18.63
CA LYS A 14 21.92 -20.75 -19.00
C LYS A 14 21.07 -20.21 -20.15
N GLU A 15 20.87 -18.90 -20.22
CA GLU A 15 20.13 -18.29 -21.33
C GLU A 15 20.96 -18.32 -22.61
N LEU A 16 22.28 -18.12 -22.53
CA LEU A 16 23.18 -18.24 -23.67
C LEU A 16 23.16 -19.66 -24.26
N GLN A 17 23.17 -20.69 -23.41
CA GLN A 17 23.02 -22.09 -23.85
C GLN A 17 21.72 -22.31 -24.64
N LYS A 18 20.60 -21.77 -24.14
CA LYS A 18 19.31 -21.84 -24.85
C LYS A 18 19.35 -21.11 -26.20
N LEU A 19 19.96 -19.93 -26.26
CA LEU A 19 20.09 -19.16 -27.50
C LEU A 19 20.92 -19.93 -28.55
N LYS A 20 22.02 -20.57 -28.15
CA LYS A 20 22.84 -21.41 -29.03
C LYS A 20 22.02 -22.56 -29.62
N ILE A 21 21.25 -23.26 -28.80
CA ILE A 21 20.38 -24.36 -29.25
C ILE A 21 19.35 -23.87 -30.25
N LEU A 22 18.65 -22.77 -29.93
CA LEU A 22 17.65 -22.18 -30.82
C LEU A 22 18.27 -21.74 -32.16
N LYS A 23 19.50 -21.21 -32.12
CA LYS A 23 20.20 -20.77 -33.33
C LYS A 23 20.55 -21.94 -34.22
N ASN A 24 21.14 -22.99 -33.65
CA ASN A 24 21.48 -24.21 -34.38
C ASN A 24 20.23 -24.83 -35.03
N GLN A 25 19.15 -25.00 -34.26
CA GLN A 25 17.90 -25.56 -34.77
C GLN A 25 17.27 -24.68 -35.86
N GLY A 26 17.35 -23.36 -35.72
CA GLY A 26 16.89 -22.42 -36.74
C GLY A 26 17.65 -22.57 -38.06
N ASP A 27 18.98 -22.72 -38.00
CA ASP A 27 19.83 -22.92 -39.16
C ASP A 27 19.56 -24.28 -39.84
N ASP A 28 19.39 -25.35 -39.05
CA ASP A 28 19.02 -26.68 -39.55
C ASP A 28 17.64 -26.68 -40.24
N LEU A 29 16.66 -25.98 -39.66
CA LEU A 29 15.32 -25.83 -40.23
C LEU A 29 15.36 -25.07 -41.55
N ALA A 30 16.18 -24.02 -41.66
CA ALA A 30 16.35 -23.25 -42.89
C ALA A 30 16.97 -24.11 -44.00
N ASP A 31 18.00 -24.90 -43.69
CA ASP A 31 18.62 -25.82 -44.65
C ASP A 31 17.63 -26.92 -45.10
N LEU A 32 16.88 -27.50 -44.16
CA LEU A 32 15.86 -28.50 -44.47
C LEU A 32 14.75 -27.92 -45.35
N SER A 33 14.28 -26.71 -45.06
CA SER A 33 13.26 -26.02 -45.86
C SER A 33 13.72 -25.85 -47.31
N LYS A 34 14.98 -25.41 -47.51
CA LYS A 34 15.58 -25.27 -48.84
C LYS A 34 15.69 -26.60 -49.59
N LYS A 35 16.05 -27.69 -48.89
CA LYS A 35 16.09 -29.05 -49.45
C LYS A 35 14.70 -29.51 -49.89
N ILE A 36 13.67 -29.26 -49.08
CA ILE A 36 12.27 -29.59 -49.41
C ILE A 36 11.79 -28.81 -50.62
N GLU A 37 12.06 -27.50 -50.67
CA GLU A 37 11.68 -26.65 -51.81
C GLU A 37 12.33 -27.15 -53.11
N THR A 38 13.61 -27.51 -53.06
CA THR A 38 14.34 -28.10 -54.18
C THR A 38 13.70 -29.42 -54.64
N ALA A 39 13.36 -30.30 -53.69
CA ALA A 39 12.74 -31.59 -53.98
C ALA A 39 11.32 -31.43 -54.59
N ASN A 40 10.54 -30.46 -54.11
CA ASN A 40 9.23 -30.15 -54.67
C ASN A 40 9.36 -29.65 -56.10
N HIS A 41 10.28 -28.71 -56.37
CA HIS A 41 10.52 -28.21 -57.72
C HIS A 41 10.97 -29.32 -58.68
N GLN A 42 11.82 -30.25 -58.24
CA GLN A 42 12.21 -31.41 -59.04
C GLN A 42 11.02 -32.34 -59.31
N THR A 43 10.19 -32.58 -58.30
CA THR A 43 8.99 -33.41 -58.43
C THR A 43 8.00 -32.81 -59.44
N ASP A 44 7.74 -31.51 -59.34
CA ASP A 44 6.86 -30.79 -60.26
C ASP A 44 7.41 -30.83 -61.70
N ALA A 45 8.73 -30.67 -61.87
CA ALA A 45 9.36 -30.79 -63.18
C ALA A 45 9.21 -32.20 -63.78
N SER A 46 9.41 -33.25 -62.98
CA SER A 46 9.19 -34.65 -63.42
C SER A 46 7.73 -34.94 -63.74
N ILE A 47 6.78 -34.37 -62.99
CA ILE A 47 5.35 -34.47 -63.30
C ILE A 47 5.07 -33.82 -64.65
N MET A 48 5.54 -32.59 -64.88
CA MET A 48 5.37 -31.88 -66.16
C MET A 48 5.96 -32.66 -67.34
N GLU A 49 7.15 -33.23 -67.18
CA GLU A 49 7.80 -34.04 -68.22
C GLU A 49 6.98 -35.31 -68.54
N SER A 50 6.50 -35.99 -67.50
CA SER A 50 5.65 -37.17 -67.63
C SER A 50 4.31 -36.83 -68.33
N GLU A 51 3.69 -35.72 -67.96
CA GLU A 51 2.48 -35.22 -68.62
C GLU A 51 2.72 -34.87 -70.09
N ARG A 52 3.88 -34.29 -70.43
CA ARG A 52 4.24 -33.99 -71.81
C ARG A 52 4.38 -35.27 -72.64
N LEU A 53 5.10 -36.27 -72.13
CA LEU A 53 5.29 -37.56 -72.79
C LEU A 53 3.94 -38.27 -73.04
N LEU A 54 3.04 -38.25 -72.05
CA LEU A 54 1.71 -38.84 -72.19
C LEU A 54 0.88 -38.16 -73.29
N LYS A 55 0.97 -36.82 -73.41
CA LYS A 55 0.34 -36.08 -74.52
C LYS A 55 0.93 -36.47 -75.88
N GLU A 56 2.26 -36.60 -75.97
CA GLU A 56 2.96 -37.01 -77.21
C GLU A 56 2.57 -38.43 -77.65
N LEU A 57 2.31 -39.34 -76.70
CA LEU A 57 1.81 -40.69 -76.97
C LEU A 57 0.30 -40.74 -77.30
N GLY A 58 -0.37 -39.59 -77.45
CA GLY A 58 -1.79 -39.51 -77.79
C GLY A 58 -2.74 -39.83 -76.63
N ILE A 59 -2.24 -39.90 -75.39
CA ILE A 59 -3.04 -40.21 -74.20
C ILE A 59 -3.62 -38.92 -73.62
N ASN A 60 -4.96 -38.78 -73.66
CA ASN A 60 -5.65 -37.61 -73.11
C ASN A 60 -5.71 -37.68 -71.57
N ILE A 61 -5.04 -36.73 -70.92
CA ILE A 61 -4.89 -36.66 -69.46
C ILE A 61 -6.07 -35.91 -68.79
N ASN A 62 -6.89 -35.19 -69.56
CA ASN A 62 -7.96 -34.33 -69.02
C ASN A 62 -9.15 -35.10 -68.42
N ASN A 63 -9.27 -36.41 -68.68
CA ASN A 63 -10.40 -37.24 -68.24
C ASN A 63 -10.07 -38.20 -67.09
N ARG A 64 -8.93 -38.07 -66.42
CA ARG A 64 -8.73 -38.78 -65.16
C ARG A 64 -9.48 -38.04 -64.07
N THR A 65 -10.64 -38.59 -63.66
CA THR A 65 -11.11 -38.42 -62.29
C THR A 65 -9.91 -38.77 -61.42
N MET A 66 -9.33 -37.78 -60.73
CA MET A 66 -8.41 -38.09 -59.66
C MET A 66 -9.18 -39.03 -58.75
N LYS A 67 -8.83 -40.32 -58.75
CA LYS A 67 -9.02 -41.07 -57.53
C LYS A 67 -8.15 -40.30 -56.54
N THR A 68 -8.79 -39.41 -55.79
CA THR A 68 -8.38 -39.20 -54.42
C THR A 68 -8.52 -40.57 -53.77
N ASP A 69 -7.55 -41.44 -54.02
CA ASP A 69 -7.08 -42.30 -52.95
C ASP A 69 -6.85 -41.27 -51.85
N LYS A 70 -7.82 -41.21 -50.91
CA LYS A 70 -7.67 -40.49 -49.65
C LYS A 70 -6.25 -40.80 -49.28
N LYS A 71 -5.32 -39.82 -49.33
CA LYS A 71 -3.90 -39.99 -48.99
C LYS A 71 -3.93 -40.88 -47.77
N SER A 72 -3.70 -42.17 -47.99
CA SER A 72 -4.15 -43.18 -47.05
C SER A 72 -3.06 -43.19 -46.05
N ASN A 73 -3.16 -42.24 -45.12
CA ASN A 73 -2.36 -42.08 -43.93
C ASN A 73 -1.02 -42.79 -44.10
N LEU A 74 -0.12 -42.22 -44.90
CA LEU A 74 1.30 -42.56 -44.83
C LEU A 74 1.75 -42.05 -43.47
N ILE A 75 1.35 -42.76 -42.42
CA ILE A 75 1.79 -42.48 -41.08
C ILE A 75 3.16 -43.11 -40.99
N VAL A 76 4.15 -42.35 -41.44
CA VAL A 76 5.53 -42.61 -41.10
C VAL A 76 5.66 -42.30 -39.61
N TYR A 77 5.27 -43.25 -38.77
CA TYR A 77 5.64 -43.23 -37.35
C TYR A 77 7.12 -43.58 -37.26
N LYS A 78 8.00 -42.65 -37.66
CA LYS A 78 9.36 -42.71 -37.14
C LYS A 78 9.21 -42.40 -35.65
N LYS A 79 9.38 -43.41 -34.80
CA LYS A 79 9.37 -43.25 -33.34
C LYS A 79 10.34 -42.11 -33.01
N MET A 80 9.80 -40.96 -32.65
CA MET A 80 10.63 -39.83 -32.23
C MET A 80 11.09 -40.14 -30.82
N GLU A 81 12.39 -40.36 -30.67
CA GLU A 81 12.99 -40.55 -29.36
C GLU A 81 13.38 -39.18 -28.80
N LEU A 82 13.03 -38.92 -27.54
CA LEU A 82 13.40 -37.70 -26.84
C LEU A 82 14.92 -37.71 -26.66
N ARG A 83 15.58 -36.71 -27.23
CA ARG A 83 17.03 -36.53 -27.09
C ARG A 83 17.32 -35.85 -25.74
N PRO A 84 18.35 -36.29 -25.00
CA PRO A 84 18.80 -35.62 -23.78
C PRO A 84 19.23 -34.17 -24.05
N TRP A 85 18.99 -33.28 -23.09
CA TRP A 85 19.35 -31.86 -23.20
C TRP A 85 20.84 -31.65 -23.48
N ASP A 86 21.71 -32.38 -22.79
CA ASP A 86 23.17 -32.23 -22.92
C ASP A 86 23.68 -32.63 -24.31
N GLU A 87 23.02 -33.58 -24.96
CA GLU A 87 23.35 -33.98 -26.33
C GLU A 87 23.03 -32.85 -27.32
N ILE A 88 21.84 -32.27 -27.19
CA ILE A 88 21.39 -31.13 -28.02
C ILE A 88 22.30 -29.91 -27.79
N LEU A 89 22.68 -29.65 -26.54
CA LEU A 89 23.57 -28.55 -26.21
C LEU A 89 24.96 -28.75 -26.82
N THR A 90 25.54 -29.94 -26.68
CA THR A 90 26.87 -30.26 -27.23
C THR A 90 26.89 -30.10 -28.75
N GLU A 91 25.84 -30.55 -29.43
CA GLU A 91 25.67 -30.36 -30.88
C GLU A 91 25.63 -28.86 -31.23
N ALA A 92 24.81 -28.07 -30.54
CA ALA A 92 24.70 -26.63 -30.78
C ALA A 92 26.01 -25.88 -30.50
N GLU A 93 26.74 -26.24 -29.44
CA GLU A 93 28.04 -25.64 -29.12
C GLU A 93 29.12 -26.00 -30.14
N SER A 94 29.02 -27.16 -30.78
CA SER A 94 29.94 -27.56 -31.86
C SER A 94 29.69 -26.81 -33.18
N SER A 95 28.43 -26.41 -33.42
CA SER A 95 27.98 -25.80 -34.67
C SER A 95 27.91 -24.27 -34.64
N VAL A 96 27.64 -23.67 -33.47
CA VAL A 96 27.38 -22.23 -33.33
C VAL A 96 28.45 -21.55 -32.47
N SER A 97 28.97 -20.41 -32.95
CA SER A 97 30.01 -19.64 -32.25
C SER A 97 29.58 -19.14 -30.87
N ASP A 98 30.53 -18.80 -30.00
CA ASP A 98 30.26 -18.42 -28.61
C ASP A 98 29.44 -17.13 -28.41
N ASN A 99 29.38 -16.22 -29.39
CA ASN A 99 28.74 -14.90 -29.24
C ASN A 99 27.34 -14.84 -29.86
N VAL A 100 26.42 -15.71 -29.43
CA VAL A 100 25.01 -15.66 -29.86
C VAL A 100 24.23 -14.62 -29.07
N SER A 101 23.41 -13.86 -29.77
CA SER A 101 22.51 -12.86 -29.22
C SER A 101 21.09 -13.01 -29.77
N PHE A 102 20.14 -12.26 -29.20
CA PHE A 102 18.78 -12.19 -29.75
C PHE A 102 18.75 -11.64 -31.19
N ASP A 103 19.70 -10.79 -31.57
CA ASP A 103 19.83 -10.22 -32.92
C ASP A 103 20.15 -11.29 -33.98
N ASP A 104 20.63 -12.46 -33.56
CA ASP A 104 20.95 -13.59 -34.45
C ASP A 104 19.76 -14.55 -34.67
N LEU A 105 18.74 -14.44 -33.82
CA LEU A 105 17.54 -15.28 -33.82
C LEU A 105 16.32 -14.55 -34.37
N LEU A 106 16.21 -13.27 -34.04
CA LEU A 106 15.05 -12.45 -34.33
C LEU A 106 15.42 -11.35 -35.31
N THR A 107 14.52 -11.08 -36.25
CA THR A 107 14.61 -9.91 -37.11
C THR A 107 14.49 -8.63 -36.28
N VAL A 108 14.98 -7.52 -36.83
CA VAL A 108 14.87 -6.21 -36.19
C VAL A 108 13.40 -5.86 -35.94
N GLU A 109 12.52 -6.22 -36.88
CA GLU A 109 11.07 -6.02 -36.79
C GLU A 109 10.46 -6.81 -35.62
N GLU A 110 10.86 -8.06 -35.43
CA GLU A 110 10.40 -8.90 -34.31
C GLU A 110 10.87 -8.36 -32.95
N ILE A 111 12.14 -7.95 -32.85
CA ILE A 111 12.67 -7.34 -31.62
C ILE A 111 11.88 -6.07 -31.28
N HIS A 112 11.64 -5.20 -32.26
CA HIS A 112 10.82 -4.01 -32.05
C HIS A 112 9.38 -4.35 -31.66
N ALA A 113 8.79 -5.42 -32.22
CA ALA A 113 7.46 -5.88 -31.85
C ALA A 113 7.40 -6.35 -30.38
N VAL A 114 8.42 -7.10 -29.92
CA VAL A 114 8.54 -7.54 -28.52
C VAL A 114 8.73 -6.35 -27.58
N GLU A 115 9.64 -5.43 -27.89
CA GLU A 115 9.86 -4.23 -27.07
C GLU A 115 8.60 -3.37 -26.97
N LYS A 116 7.88 -3.19 -28.09
CA LYS A 116 6.59 -2.48 -28.13
C LYS A 116 5.55 -3.18 -27.27
N ARG A 117 5.47 -4.51 -27.32
CA ARG A 117 4.54 -5.30 -26.49
C ARG A 117 4.84 -5.15 -25.01
N LEU A 118 6.11 -5.28 -24.60
CA LEU A 118 6.53 -5.07 -23.20
C LEU A 118 6.22 -3.64 -22.75
N GLY A 119 6.44 -2.65 -23.63
CA GLY A 119 6.03 -1.26 -23.41
C GLY A 119 4.53 -1.11 -23.16
N ASN A 120 3.69 -1.77 -23.96
CA ASN A 120 2.24 -1.76 -23.81
C ASN A 120 1.81 -2.41 -22.48
N LEU A 121 2.34 -3.58 -22.11
CA LEU A 121 2.00 -4.25 -20.84
C LEU A 121 2.36 -3.41 -19.62
N ARG A 122 3.53 -2.74 -19.66
CA ARG A 122 3.92 -1.77 -18.63
C ARG A 122 2.97 -0.55 -18.62
N GLY A 123 2.58 -0.08 -19.80
CA GLY A 123 1.60 0.99 -19.98
C GLY A 123 0.23 0.64 -19.39
N ASP A 124 -0.26 -0.58 -19.59
CA ASP A 124 -1.51 -1.09 -19.03
C ASP A 124 -1.45 -1.05 -17.49
N PHE A 125 -0.38 -1.58 -16.90
CA PHE A 125 -0.18 -1.49 -15.45
C PHE A 125 -0.21 -0.05 -14.93
N GLN A 126 0.48 0.86 -15.63
CA GLN A 126 0.50 2.28 -15.27
C GLN A 126 -0.89 2.91 -15.38
N SER A 127 -1.66 2.56 -16.41
CA SER A 127 -3.02 3.07 -16.63
C SER A 127 -3.98 2.71 -15.49
N ILE A 128 -3.86 1.47 -14.97
CA ILE A 128 -4.70 0.97 -13.87
C ILE A 128 -4.43 1.74 -12.57
N HIS A 129 -3.18 2.14 -12.33
CA HIS A 129 -2.76 2.79 -11.10
C HIS A 129 -2.69 4.33 -11.18
N LYS A 130 -2.82 4.89 -12.39
CA LYS A 130 -2.83 6.34 -12.59
C LYS A 130 -4.17 6.93 -12.14
N LEU A 131 -4.07 8.11 -11.51
CA LEU A 131 -5.24 8.94 -11.24
C LEU A 131 -5.65 9.65 -12.53
N ASP A 132 -6.91 9.49 -12.90
CA ASP A 132 -7.54 10.27 -13.95
C ASP A 132 -8.09 11.59 -13.41
N LYS A 133 -8.72 12.38 -14.29
CA LYS A 133 -9.28 13.70 -13.95
C LYS A 133 -10.36 13.63 -12.88
N VAL A 134 -11.17 12.58 -12.87
CA VAL A 134 -12.24 12.39 -11.88
C VAL A 134 -11.62 12.05 -10.53
N ASP A 135 -10.61 11.18 -10.50
CA ASP A 135 -9.90 10.84 -9.26
C ASP A 135 -9.28 12.09 -8.62
N TRP A 136 -8.59 12.92 -9.41
CA TRP A 136 -8.03 14.20 -8.94
C TRP A 136 -9.10 15.18 -8.47
N SER A 137 -10.26 15.22 -9.14
CA SER A 137 -11.37 16.08 -8.76
C SER A 137 -11.97 15.65 -7.42
N ILE A 138 -12.14 14.34 -7.19
CA ILE A 138 -12.58 13.78 -5.89
C ILE A 138 -11.60 14.19 -4.80
N CYS A 139 -10.29 14.00 -5.02
CA CYS A 139 -9.27 14.36 -4.04
C CYS A 139 -9.29 15.86 -3.71
N GLY A 140 -9.40 16.69 -4.76
CA GLY A 140 -9.45 18.14 -4.63
C GLY A 140 -10.67 18.61 -3.85
N VAL A 141 -11.86 18.13 -4.21
CA VAL A 141 -13.11 18.47 -3.52
C VAL A 141 -13.06 18.03 -2.05
N ALA A 142 -12.64 16.80 -1.77
CA ALA A 142 -12.51 16.29 -0.41
C ALA A 142 -11.53 17.12 0.43
N GLY A 143 -10.33 17.39 -0.12
CA GLY A 143 -9.30 18.17 0.57
C GLY A 143 -9.71 19.62 0.83
N ILE A 144 -10.34 20.28 -0.15
CA ILE A 144 -10.82 21.68 -0.01
C ILE A 144 -11.95 21.75 1.03
N LEU A 145 -12.97 20.90 0.93
CA LEU A 145 -14.09 20.89 1.88
C LEU A 145 -13.60 20.63 3.32
N ALA A 146 -12.72 19.66 3.50
CA ALA A 146 -12.12 19.39 4.81
C ALA A 146 -11.31 20.59 5.33
N SER A 147 -10.54 21.26 4.47
CA SER A 147 -9.78 22.45 4.84
C SER A 147 -10.68 23.61 5.29
N ILE A 148 -11.79 23.83 4.59
CA ILE A 148 -12.79 24.84 4.95
C ILE A 148 -13.34 24.53 6.35
N ILE A 149 -13.72 23.27 6.60
CA ILE A 149 -14.28 22.85 7.88
C ILE A 149 -13.23 22.93 9.00
N ASP A 150 -11.97 22.57 8.75
CA ASP A 150 -10.87 22.73 9.73
C ASP A 150 -10.68 24.20 10.14
N ILE A 151 -10.75 25.13 9.18
CA ILE A 151 -10.68 26.57 9.45
C ILE A 151 -11.85 27.01 10.34
N PHE A 152 -13.08 26.60 10.05
CA PHE A 152 -14.24 26.93 10.90
C PHE A 152 -14.19 26.25 12.28
N SER A 153 -13.67 25.02 12.36
CA SER A 153 -13.65 24.22 13.58
C SER A 153 -12.72 24.79 14.65
N THR A 154 -11.62 25.39 14.20
CA THR A 154 -10.62 25.96 15.10
C THR A 154 -10.92 27.39 15.56
N ALA A 155 -12.00 27.98 15.05
CA ALA A 155 -12.22 29.42 15.02
C ALA A 155 -11.03 30.18 14.41
N TRP A 156 -11.37 31.19 13.64
CA TRP A 156 -10.47 32.29 13.39
C TRP A 156 -10.20 33.01 14.72
N ILE A 157 -9.33 32.46 15.57
CA ILE A 157 -8.86 33.14 16.79
C ILE A 157 -7.77 34.10 16.33
N SER A 158 -8.22 35.31 16.02
CA SER A 158 -7.41 36.51 16.02
C SER A 158 -6.61 36.58 17.34
N ARG A 159 -5.30 36.75 17.18
CA ARG A 159 -4.22 36.89 18.18
C ARG A 159 -3.58 35.57 18.63
N ARG A 160 -2.25 35.53 18.47
CA ARG A 160 -1.35 34.59 19.15
C ARG A 160 -1.76 34.54 20.63
N PRO A 161 -2.26 33.42 21.15
CA PRO A 161 -2.39 33.28 22.59
C PRO A 161 -0.99 33.49 23.17
N ASP A 162 -0.90 34.29 24.23
CA ASP A 162 0.30 34.24 25.04
C ASP A 162 0.37 32.82 25.61
N LEU A 163 1.49 32.12 25.41
CA LEU A 163 1.67 30.75 25.92
C LEU A 163 1.61 30.73 27.47
N GLY A 164 1.62 31.90 28.11
CA GLY A 164 1.32 32.11 29.53
C GLY A 164 -0.14 32.40 29.90
N SER A 165 -1.05 32.69 28.97
CA SER A 165 -2.43 33.12 29.29
C SER A 165 -3.38 31.96 29.58
N ASP A 166 -4.53 32.30 30.17
CA ASP A 166 -5.66 31.39 30.36
C ASP A 166 -6.18 30.80 29.03
N GLY A 167 -6.91 29.69 29.16
CA GLY A 167 -7.48 28.96 28.03
C GLY A 167 -8.50 29.81 27.28
N HIS A 168 -8.52 29.66 25.96
CA HIS A 168 -9.46 30.36 25.10
C HIS A 168 -10.59 29.42 24.69
N SER A 169 -11.77 29.98 24.43
CA SER A 169 -12.85 29.22 23.79
C SER A 169 -12.39 28.75 22.40
N GLY A 170 -12.69 27.49 22.06
CA GLY A 170 -12.42 26.97 20.73
C GLY A 170 -13.34 27.58 19.66
N GLY A 171 -13.27 27.04 18.45
CA GLY A 171 -14.22 27.40 17.40
C GLY A 171 -15.63 26.86 17.62
N PRO A 172 -16.62 27.34 16.83
CA PRO A 172 -18.01 26.94 16.99
C PRO A 172 -18.21 25.42 17.04
N LEU A 173 -17.56 24.67 16.14
CA LEU A 173 -17.67 23.20 16.14
C LEU A 173 -16.98 22.56 17.35
N SER A 174 -15.80 23.06 17.73
CA SER A 174 -15.08 22.55 18.90
C SER A 174 -15.85 22.80 20.18
N ASN A 175 -16.49 23.97 20.33
CA ASN A 175 -17.32 24.29 21.49
C ASN A 175 -18.58 23.44 21.47
N PHE A 176 -19.27 23.33 20.33
CA PHE A 176 -20.45 22.47 20.21
C PHE A 176 -20.18 21.02 20.65
N ILE A 177 -19.06 20.44 20.20
CA ILE A 177 -18.67 19.07 20.58
C ILE A 177 -18.31 18.99 22.07
N LYS A 178 -17.54 19.97 22.56
CA LYS A 178 -17.16 20.04 23.97
C LYS A 178 -18.38 20.15 24.88
N ASP A 179 -19.34 21.00 24.54
CA ASP A 179 -20.59 21.19 25.27
C ASP A 179 -21.40 19.90 25.28
N LYS A 180 -21.56 19.25 24.12
CA LYS A 180 -22.27 17.96 24.03
C LYS A 180 -21.61 16.85 24.85
N ILE A 181 -20.29 16.83 24.92
CA ILE A 181 -19.56 15.86 25.74
C ILE A 181 -19.74 16.17 27.24
N GLN A 182 -19.67 17.44 27.65
CA GLN A 182 -19.85 17.83 29.05
C GLN A 182 -21.29 17.64 29.53
N GLU A 183 -22.28 17.90 28.67
CA GLU A 183 -23.69 17.65 28.93
C GLU A 183 -24.05 16.15 28.99
N SER A 184 -23.12 15.26 28.60
CA SER A 184 -23.40 13.81 28.56
C SER A 184 -23.52 13.17 29.94
N LEU A 185 -23.00 13.82 30.99
CA LEU A 185 -23.09 13.37 32.38
C LEU A 185 -23.38 14.55 33.30
N SER A 186 -24.30 14.34 34.25
CA SER A 186 -24.55 15.28 35.33
C SER A 186 -23.36 15.33 36.33
N PRO A 187 -23.18 16.42 37.09
CA PRO A 187 -22.17 16.49 38.14
C PRO A 187 -22.28 15.37 39.18
N GLN A 188 -23.51 14.91 39.47
CA GLN A 188 -23.74 13.79 40.38
C GLN A 188 -23.23 12.46 39.80
N GLU A 189 -23.46 12.21 38.51
CA GLU A 189 -22.97 11.02 37.82
C GLU A 189 -21.44 11.02 37.71
N ILE A 190 -20.83 12.17 37.41
CA ILE A 190 -19.37 12.32 37.41
C ILE A 190 -18.81 11.94 38.79
N SER A 191 -19.34 12.53 39.86
CA SER A 191 -18.87 12.23 41.23
C SER A 191 -19.09 10.76 41.62
N ALA A 192 -20.18 10.15 41.18
CA ALA A 192 -20.44 8.73 41.41
C ALA A 192 -19.44 7.82 40.67
N LEU A 193 -19.10 8.17 39.42
CA LEU A 193 -18.13 7.45 38.60
C LEU A 193 -16.70 7.59 39.16
N GLU A 194 -16.29 8.79 39.57
CA GLU A 194 -14.97 9.04 40.18
C GLU A 194 -14.80 8.23 41.47
N LYS A 195 -15.83 8.18 42.33
CA LYS A 195 -15.80 7.39 43.57
C LYS A 195 -15.75 5.89 43.30
N ARG A 196 -16.54 5.41 42.34
CA ARG A 196 -16.63 3.98 42.00
C ARG A 196 -15.38 3.47 41.31
N ASN A 197 -14.77 4.31 40.48
CA ASN A 197 -13.62 3.93 39.66
C ASN A 197 -12.35 4.63 40.15
N TRP A 198 -12.11 4.65 41.46
CA TRP A 198 -10.89 5.25 41.99
C TRP A 198 -9.64 4.59 41.41
N VAL A 199 -8.68 5.42 40.99
CA VAL A 199 -7.40 4.97 40.42
C VAL A 199 -6.20 5.60 41.13
N PRO A 200 -5.05 4.89 41.22
CA PRO A 200 -3.87 5.37 41.94
C PRO A 200 -3.16 6.55 41.24
N TYR A 201 -3.46 6.78 39.97
CA TYR A 201 -2.79 7.75 39.11
C TYR A 201 -3.53 9.11 39.00
N ASP A 202 -4.55 9.34 39.82
CA ASP A 202 -5.42 10.53 39.84
C ASP A 202 -4.97 11.61 40.85
N SER A 203 -3.69 11.61 41.24
CA SER A 203 -3.18 12.60 42.21
C SER A 203 -3.09 14.00 41.58
N ALA A 204 -3.81 14.97 42.13
CA ALA A 204 -3.84 16.34 41.63
C ALA A 204 -2.53 17.12 41.83
N ASN A 205 -1.68 16.71 42.79
CA ASN A 205 -0.39 17.32 43.08
C ASN A 205 0.57 16.32 43.76
N SER A 206 1.79 16.74 44.04
CA SER A 206 2.82 15.85 44.61
C SER A 206 2.82 15.72 46.14
N SER A 207 1.91 16.37 46.89
CA SER A 207 1.97 16.36 48.35
C SER A 207 1.73 14.98 48.97
N GLY A 208 1.00 14.10 48.27
CA GLY A 208 0.73 12.72 48.67
C GLY A 208 1.60 11.68 47.96
N LEU A 209 2.63 12.11 47.23
CA LEU A 209 3.51 11.24 46.44
C LEU A 209 4.89 11.13 47.10
N ASN A 210 5.55 9.99 46.94
CA ASN A 210 6.89 9.73 47.48
C ASN A 210 7.97 10.59 46.82
N GLN A 211 7.78 10.91 45.55
CA GLN A 211 8.65 11.77 44.76
C GLN A 211 7.84 12.90 44.11
N THR A 212 8.38 14.12 44.18
CA THR A 212 7.83 15.26 43.46
C THR A 212 7.85 15.03 41.94
N VAL A 213 6.73 15.33 41.29
CA VAL A 213 6.57 15.29 39.84
C VAL A 213 6.45 16.74 39.37
N GLU A 214 7.51 17.27 38.78
CA GLU A 214 7.52 18.67 38.38
C GLU A 214 6.47 18.99 37.32
N GLY A 215 5.74 20.09 37.53
CA GLY A 215 4.66 20.50 36.64
C GLY A 215 3.33 19.81 36.88
N LEU A 216 3.25 18.83 37.80
CA LEU A 216 2.00 18.24 38.28
C LEU A 216 1.15 19.27 39.03
N GLY A 217 -0.14 19.34 38.71
CA GLY A 217 -1.07 20.29 39.33
C GLY A 217 -2.51 20.05 38.92
N ALA A 218 -3.45 20.72 39.59
CA ALA A 218 -4.90 20.50 39.40
C ALA A 218 -5.36 20.59 37.94
N ARG A 219 -4.77 21.50 37.14
CA ARG A 219 -5.10 21.69 35.71
C ARG A 219 -4.27 20.85 34.74
N THR A 220 -3.28 20.10 35.21
CA THR A 220 -2.35 19.38 34.33
C THR A 220 -2.15 17.92 34.69
N HIS A 221 -2.60 17.46 35.87
CA HIS A 221 -2.34 16.10 36.35
C HIS A 221 -2.69 15.01 35.33
N ARG A 222 -3.80 15.17 34.60
CA ARG A 222 -4.21 14.26 33.52
C ARG A 222 -3.31 14.26 32.29
N TYR A 223 -2.56 15.33 32.08
CA TYR A 223 -1.55 15.41 31.03
C TYR A 223 -0.21 14.81 31.48
N GLN A 224 0.15 14.93 32.76
CA GLN A 224 1.39 14.33 33.28
C GLN A 224 1.26 12.84 33.53
N SER A 225 0.15 12.41 34.12
CA SER A 225 -0.11 11.02 34.48
C SER A 225 -0.58 10.25 33.25
N LEU A 226 0.19 9.23 32.86
CA LEU A 226 -0.07 8.44 31.64
C LEU A 226 -1.36 7.60 31.73
N GLY A 227 -1.86 7.38 32.95
CA GLY A 227 -3.10 6.67 33.20
C GLY A 227 -4.36 7.37 32.64
N HIS A 228 -4.30 8.68 32.38
CA HIS A 228 -5.42 9.44 31.80
C HIS A 228 -5.37 9.52 30.26
N ASP A 229 -4.29 9.09 29.61
CA ASP A 229 -4.25 9.13 28.15
C ASP A 229 -5.26 8.13 27.55
N PRO A 230 -6.10 8.51 26.56
CA PRO A 230 -7.11 7.62 25.98
C PRO A 230 -6.60 6.29 25.39
N LEU A 231 -5.30 6.17 25.10
CA LEU A 231 -4.67 4.94 24.65
C LEU A 231 -3.69 4.38 25.69
N LEU A 232 -2.78 5.21 26.20
CA LEU A 232 -1.76 4.77 27.14
C LEU A 232 -2.35 4.40 28.50
N GLY A 233 -3.51 4.94 28.87
CA GLY A 233 -4.16 4.60 30.14
C GLY A 233 -4.57 3.13 30.24
N PHE A 234 -4.92 2.47 29.13
CA PHE A 234 -5.16 1.02 29.13
C PHE A 234 -3.90 0.18 29.35
N ILE A 235 -2.72 0.77 29.18
CA ILE A 235 -1.43 0.12 29.45
C ILE A 235 -0.94 0.56 30.83
N PHE A 236 -0.58 1.84 30.98
CA PHE A 236 0.00 2.41 32.18
C PHE A 236 -1.02 2.52 33.32
N GLY A 237 -2.25 2.93 33.05
CA GLY A 237 -3.29 3.01 34.09
C GLY A 237 -3.66 1.62 34.63
N THR A 238 -3.76 0.62 33.76
CA THR A 238 -3.96 -0.78 34.19
C THR A 238 -2.76 -1.30 34.99
N MET A 239 -1.53 -1.04 34.55
CA MET A 239 -0.33 -1.40 35.30
C MET A 239 -0.27 -0.72 36.67
N ASP A 240 -0.61 0.57 36.72
CA ASP A 240 -0.62 1.39 37.94
C ASP A 240 -1.64 0.87 38.95
N ILE A 241 -2.85 0.47 38.51
CA ILE A 241 -3.85 -0.18 39.36
C ILE A 241 -3.33 -1.50 39.93
N LEU A 242 -2.81 -2.39 39.06
CA LEU A 242 -2.39 -3.73 39.47
C LEU A 242 -1.16 -3.73 40.39
N LYS A 243 -0.30 -2.72 40.25
CA LYS A 243 0.96 -2.61 41.03
C LYS A 243 0.88 -1.60 42.17
N GLY A 244 -0.22 -0.86 42.31
CA GLY A 244 -0.33 0.25 43.25
C GLY A 244 0.70 1.34 42.96
N GLN A 245 0.86 1.70 41.69
CA GLN A 245 1.85 2.67 41.21
C GLN A 245 1.19 3.92 40.63
N PHE A 246 1.99 4.96 40.47
CA PHE A 246 1.69 6.19 39.76
C PHE A 246 2.77 6.41 38.72
N THR A 247 2.39 6.42 37.44
CA THR A 247 3.29 6.62 36.31
C THR A 247 3.02 7.96 35.62
N ALA A 248 4.00 8.86 35.63
CA ALA A 248 3.89 10.18 35.01
C ALA A 248 5.17 10.63 34.31
N ILE A 249 5.03 11.60 33.41
CA ILE A 249 6.15 12.34 32.83
C ILE A 249 6.13 13.74 33.43
N ASP A 250 7.24 14.18 34.02
CA ASP A 250 7.35 15.54 34.52
C ASP A 250 7.55 16.56 33.37
N LYS A 251 7.46 17.87 33.70
CA LYS A 251 7.61 18.94 32.70
C LYS A 251 8.98 18.95 31.99
N HIS A 252 9.98 18.27 32.55
CA HIS A 252 11.34 18.14 32.00
C HIS A 252 11.53 16.85 31.20
N GLY A 253 10.46 16.09 30.94
CA GLY A 253 10.52 14.86 30.16
C GLY A 253 11.07 13.66 30.94
N LYS A 254 11.15 13.72 32.27
CA LYS A 254 11.57 12.58 33.09
C LYS A 254 10.37 11.68 33.37
N LEU A 255 10.51 10.39 33.04
CA LEU A 255 9.57 9.36 33.46
C LEU A 255 9.74 9.10 34.96
N ILE A 256 8.65 9.18 35.71
CA ILE A 256 8.58 8.91 37.14
C ILE A 256 7.56 7.79 37.35
N VAL A 257 8.03 6.69 37.93
CA VAL A 257 7.18 5.57 38.39
C VAL A 257 7.42 5.42 39.87
N GLN A 258 6.37 5.53 40.67
CA GLN A 258 6.47 5.47 42.12
C GLN A 258 5.30 4.72 42.73
N ALA A 259 5.53 4.05 43.85
CA ALA A 259 4.46 3.41 44.62
C ALA A 259 3.56 4.48 45.26
N VAL A 260 2.26 4.22 45.33
CA VAL A 260 1.30 5.05 46.07
C VAL A 260 0.60 4.23 47.14
N ASN A 261 0.14 4.91 48.19
CA ASN A 261 -0.58 4.26 49.26
C ASN A 261 -1.98 3.82 48.77
N VAL A 262 -2.14 2.52 48.55
CA VAL A 262 -3.40 1.88 48.16
C VAL A 262 -4.10 1.18 49.34
N SER A 263 -3.63 1.38 50.58
CA SER A 263 -4.25 0.78 51.76
C SER A 263 -5.71 1.21 51.90
N GLY A 264 -6.60 0.24 52.14
CA GLY A 264 -8.04 0.47 52.23
C GLY A 264 -8.75 0.70 50.89
N ARG A 265 -8.05 0.50 49.76
CA ARG A 265 -8.65 0.55 48.42
C ARG A 265 -8.96 -0.85 47.91
N ASP A 266 -10.04 -0.95 47.15
CA ASP A 266 -10.54 -2.17 46.48
C ASP A 266 -9.75 -2.46 45.18
N THR A 267 -8.42 -2.39 45.27
CA THR A 267 -7.48 -2.65 44.15
C THR A 267 -6.66 -3.92 44.35
N VAL A 268 -6.56 -4.40 45.59
CA VAL A 268 -5.82 -5.63 45.93
C VAL A 268 -6.57 -6.86 45.41
N GLY A 269 -5.88 -7.70 44.63
CA GLY A 269 -6.45 -8.93 44.06
C GLY A 269 -7.25 -8.73 42.78
N MET A 270 -7.27 -7.52 42.22
CA MET A 270 -7.96 -7.21 40.97
C MET A 270 -7.35 -7.94 39.78
N SER A 271 -8.21 -8.49 38.92
CA SER A 271 -7.81 -9.06 37.63
C SER A 271 -7.50 -7.96 36.59
N ILE A 272 -6.81 -8.35 35.52
CA ILE A 272 -6.51 -7.41 34.42
C ILE A 272 -7.79 -6.85 33.78
N PHE A 273 -8.87 -7.64 33.66
CA PHE A 273 -10.14 -7.20 33.08
C PHE A 273 -10.87 -6.20 33.97
N GLU A 274 -10.86 -6.41 35.29
CA GLU A 274 -11.43 -5.45 36.24
C GLU A 274 -10.64 -4.14 36.24
N ALA A 275 -9.30 -4.22 36.16
CA ALA A 275 -8.45 -3.04 36.06
C ALA A 275 -8.71 -2.27 34.75
N LEU A 276 -8.83 -2.95 33.61
CA LEU A 276 -9.21 -2.34 32.33
C LEU A 276 -10.60 -1.68 32.41
N ALA A 277 -11.58 -2.35 33.01
CA ALA A 277 -12.92 -1.79 33.19
C ALA A 277 -12.91 -0.55 34.10
N ARG A 278 -12.05 -0.54 35.13
CA ARG A 278 -11.88 0.60 36.03
C ARG A 278 -11.20 1.79 35.34
N VAL A 279 -10.16 1.55 34.54
CA VAL A 279 -9.54 2.58 33.68
C VAL A 279 -10.60 3.22 32.78
N PHE A 280 -11.40 2.40 32.09
CA PHE A 280 -12.49 2.88 31.24
C PHE A 280 -13.52 3.71 32.02
N GLY A 281 -13.93 3.23 33.20
CA GLY A 281 -14.87 3.92 34.08
C GLY A 281 -14.36 5.28 34.56
N HIS A 282 -13.07 5.38 34.91
CA HIS A 282 -12.41 6.62 35.33
C HIS A 282 -12.28 7.62 34.18
N MET A 283 -11.87 7.15 33.00
CA MET A 283 -11.80 7.99 31.80
C MET A 283 -13.16 8.56 31.41
N LYS A 284 -14.24 7.78 31.57
CA LYS A 284 -15.61 8.24 31.28
C LYS A 284 -15.99 9.47 32.09
N SER A 285 -15.66 9.53 33.39
CA SER A 285 -15.88 10.74 34.19
C SER A 285 -15.01 11.89 33.72
N ASP A 286 -13.72 11.64 33.48
CA ASP A 286 -12.77 12.68 33.09
C ASP A 286 -13.15 13.39 31.77
N ILE A 287 -13.62 12.64 30.78
CA ILE A 287 -14.05 13.17 29.47
C ILE A 287 -15.15 14.24 29.62
N ALA A 288 -16.09 14.04 30.55
CA ALA A 288 -17.20 14.96 30.77
C ALA A 288 -16.86 16.18 31.63
N THR A 289 -15.65 16.27 32.18
CA THR A 289 -15.23 17.43 32.97
C THR A 289 -14.68 18.58 32.11
N PRO A 290 -14.66 19.84 32.62
CA PRO A 290 -14.15 20.99 31.88
C PRO A 290 -12.71 20.88 31.34
N ALA A 291 -11.83 20.20 32.08
CA ALA A 291 -10.44 19.98 31.70
C ALA A 291 -10.25 18.84 30.69
N GLY A 292 -11.20 17.89 30.63
CA GLY A 292 -11.15 16.75 29.72
C GLY A 292 -9.93 15.84 29.89
N LEU A 293 -9.81 14.88 28.97
CA LEU A 293 -8.62 14.05 28.79
C LEU A 293 -7.63 14.70 27.81
N PRO A 294 -6.33 14.35 27.83
CA PRO A 294 -5.42 14.75 26.79
C PRO A 294 -5.78 14.12 25.43
N ALA A 295 -5.31 14.72 24.34
CA ALA A 295 -5.38 14.06 23.03
C ALA A 295 -4.52 12.77 23.05
N PRO A 296 -4.91 11.70 22.32
CA PRO A 296 -4.25 10.41 22.44
C PRO A 296 -2.75 10.48 22.07
N LEU A 297 -1.91 9.88 22.91
CA LEU A 297 -0.44 9.86 22.82
C LEU A 297 0.24 11.24 22.98
N MET A 298 -0.52 12.33 23.09
CA MET A 298 0.02 13.69 23.22
C MET A 298 0.88 13.89 24.47
N PRO A 299 0.62 13.24 25.63
CA PRO A 299 1.52 13.29 26.79
C PRO A 299 2.96 12.85 26.51
N LEU A 300 3.19 11.97 25.52
CA LEU A 300 4.54 11.51 25.15
C LEU A 300 5.39 12.63 24.55
N LEU A 301 4.78 13.70 24.03
CA LEU A 301 5.52 14.87 23.54
C LEU A 301 6.34 15.55 24.64
N GLN A 302 6.03 15.30 25.92
CA GLN A 302 6.84 15.76 27.05
C GLN A 302 8.28 15.21 27.02
N PHE A 303 8.55 14.09 26.34
CA PHE A 303 9.93 13.62 26.15
C PHE A 303 10.74 14.51 25.18
N LEU A 304 10.08 15.32 24.35
CA LEU A 304 10.72 16.17 23.36
C LEU A 304 11.13 17.52 23.97
N GLN A 305 12.21 17.49 24.73
CA GLN A 305 12.82 18.66 25.37
C GLN A 305 13.75 19.43 24.41
N VAL A 306 13.30 19.62 23.17
CA VAL A 306 14.05 20.28 22.09
C VAL A 306 13.24 21.45 21.52
N GLY A 307 13.95 22.40 20.92
CA GLY A 307 13.36 23.60 20.33
C GLY A 307 13.25 24.77 21.30
N SER A 308 13.04 25.96 20.74
CA SER A 308 12.82 27.21 21.47
C SER A 308 11.68 27.96 20.78
N ILE A 309 10.46 27.74 21.26
CA ILE A 309 9.22 28.19 20.63
C ILE A 309 8.60 29.33 21.45
N GLY A 310 8.19 30.40 20.77
CA GLY A 310 7.60 31.57 21.40
C GLY A 310 8.60 32.42 22.20
N LYS A 311 8.11 33.46 22.88
CA LYS A 311 8.96 34.40 23.62
C LYS A 311 9.61 33.79 24.86
N GLY A 312 8.98 32.76 25.44
CA GLY A 312 9.46 32.06 26.63
C GLY A 312 10.52 30.99 26.34
N GLY A 313 10.89 30.75 25.07
CA GLY A 313 11.88 29.74 24.70
C GLY A 313 11.45 28.31 25.03
N TYR A 314 10.16 27.99 24.87
CA TYR A 314 9.58 26.72 25.28
C TYR A 314 10.03 25.57 24.36
N THR A 315 10.29 24.41 24.95
CA THR A 315 10.49 23.15 24.22
C THR A 315 9.17 22.62 23.63
N ILE A 316 9.25 21.65 22.73
CA ILE A 316 8.04 20.97 22.20
C ILE A 316 7.19 20.38 23.33
N GLY A 317 7.82 19.73 24.31
CA GLY A 317 7.12 19.15 25.47
C GLY A 317 6.42 20.18 26.36
N GLU A 318 7.01 21.36 26.53
CA GLU A 318 6.36 22.45 27.26
C GLU A 318 5.20 23.04 26.46
N VAL A 319 5.36 23.23 25.15
CA VAL A 319 4.30 23.72 24.27
C VAL A 319 3.10 22.77 24.28
N SER A 320 3.32 21.46 24.17
CA SER A 320 2.22 20.49 24.17
C SER A 320 1.45 20.48 25.50
N ARG A 321 2.16 20.61 26.63
CA ARG A 321 1.55 20.79 27.95
C ARG A 321 0.72 22.08 28.04
N ILE A 322 1.25 23.18 27.51
CA ILE A 322 0.55 24.47 27.47
C ILE A 322 -0.70 24.38 26.60
N MET A 323 -0.60 23.73 25.44
CA MET A 323 -1.74 23.49 24.54
C MET A 323 -2.87 22.78 25.28
N TYR A 324 -2.58 21.68 25.98
CA TYR A 324 -3.58 20.97 26.79
C TYR A 324 -4.24 21.90 27.82
N ARG A 325 -3.45 22.63 28.60
CA ARG A 325 -3.96 23.59 29.60
C ARG A 325 -4.86 24.66 29.00
N GLN A 326 -4.62 25.03 27.73
CA GLN A 326 -5.39 26.03 26.99
C GLN A 326 -6.61 25.47 26.26
N GLY A 327 -6.93 24.18 26.40
CA GLY A 327 -8.12 23.56 25.84
C GLY A 327 -7.87 22.66 24.63
N TYR A 328 -6.62 22.33 24.31
CA TYR A 328 -6.27 21.27 23.35
C TYR A 328 -6.45 19.89 24.02
N ASP A 329 -7.69 19.60 24.39
CA ASP A 329 -8.10 18.37 25.07
C ASP A 329 -8.64 17.34 24.06
N PHE A 330 -9.11 16.19 24.56
CA PHE A 330 -9.67 15.11 23.75
C PHE A 330 -10.91 15.55 22.97
N SER A 331 -11.74 16.43 23.51
CA SER A 331 -12.91 16.97 22.82
C SER A 331 -12.50 17.84 21.64
N HIS A 332 -11.45 18.65 21.80
CA HIS A 332 -10.85 19.39 20.68
C HIS A 332 -10.28 18.43 19.62
N PHE A 333 -9.58 17.37 20.03
CA PHE A 333 -9.08 16.34 19.11
C PHE A 333 -10.20 15.68 18.30
N ILE A 334 -11.34 15.36 18.92
CA ILE A 334 -12.52 14.84 18.22
C ILE A 334 -13.03 15.85 17.19
N ALA A 335 -13.14 17.12 17.56
CA ALA A 335 -13.57 18.17 16.64
C ALA A 335 -12.65 18.30 15.42
N MET A 336 -11.33 18.26 15.63
CA MET A 336 -10.34 18.29 14.56
C MET A 336 -10.33 17.02 13.70
N SER A 337 -10.87 15.91 14.20
CA SER A 337 -10.96 14.65 13.46
C SER A 337 -12.10 14.65 12.43
N ILE A 338 -13.06 15.57 12.52
CA ILE A 338 -14.18 15.67 11.57
C ILE A 338 -13.70 15.96 10.14
N PRO A 339 -12.85 16.97 9.88
CA PRO A 339 -12.23 17.17 8.56
C PRO A 339 -11.54 15.91 8.00
N VAL A 340 -10.81 15.18 8.85
CA VAL A 340 -10.11 13.94 8.46
C VAL A 340 -11.12 12.87 8.05
N LEU A 341 -12.17 12.68 8.86
CA LEU A 341 -13.25 11.74 8.57
C LEU A 341 -13.96 12.06 7.25
N LEU A 342 -14.18 13.34 6.94
CA LEU A 342 -14.79 13.75 5.69
C LEU A 342 -13.96 13.37 4.48
N ILE A 343 -12.63 13.54 4.55
CA ILE A 343 -11.72 13.07 3.49
C ILE A 343 -11.88 11.57 3.29
N GLU A 344 -11.80 10.79 4.38
CA GLU A 344 -11.92 9.34 4.34
C GLU A 344 -13.24 8.90 3.70
N VAL A 345 -14.37 9.48 4.13
CA VAL A 345 -15.71 9.13 3.66
C VAL A 345 -15.89 9.50 2.19
N ILE A 346 -15.59 10.76 1.82
CA ILE A 346 -15.80 11.25 0.45
C ILE A 346 -14.93 10.44 -0.53
N VAL A 347 -13.62 10.32 -0.26
CA VAL A 347 -12.71 9.63 -1.15
C VAL A 347 -13.08 8.15 -1.30
N ARG A 348 -13.41 7.45 -0.19
CA ARG A 348 -13.74 6.03 -0.23
C ARG A 348 -15.08 5.74 -0.92
N ILE A 349 -16.12 6.52 -0.64
CA ILE A 349 -17.42 6.35 -1.29
C ILE A 349 -17.32 6.67 -2.78
N SER A 350 -16.66 7.77 -3.15
CA SER A 350 -16.48 8.13 -4.56
C SER A 350 -15.60 7.12 -5.31
N TYR A 351 -14.54 6.60 -4.68
CA TYR A 351 -13.75 5.51 -5.23
C TYR A 351 -14.61 4.28 -5.48
N PHE A 352 -15.35 3.80 -4.46
CA PHE A 352 -16.23 2.64 -4.59
C PHE A 352 -17.24 2.82 -5.72
N ALA A 353 -17.97 3.95 -5.74
CA ALA A 353 -18.96 4.25 -6.76
C ALA A 353 -18.36 4.29 -8.17
N LYS A 354 -17.17 4.90 -8.32
CA LYS A 354 -16.46 4.96 -9.60
C LYS A 354 -16.05 3.57 -10.07
N ARG A 355 -15.44 2.75 -9.21
CA ARG A 355 -15.03 1.38 -9.56
C ARG A 355 -16.21 0.52 -10.00
N MET A 356 -17.35 0.63 -9.31
CA MET A 356 -18.60 -0.03 -9.71
C MET A 356 -19.08 0.45 -11.09
N SER A 357 -19.02 1.75 -11.37
CA SER A 357 -19.43 2.32 -12.67
C SER A 357 -18.52 1.91 -13.83
N GLU A 358 -17.24 1.63 -13.54
CA GLU A 358 -16.25 1.10 -14.49
C GLU A 358 -16.46 -0.41 -14.79
N GLY A 359 -17.44 -1.05 -14.16
CA GLY A 359 -17.76 -2.46 -14.37
C GLY A 359 -16.99 -3.45 -13.49
N HIS A 360 -16.27 -2.98 -12.46
CA HIS A 360 -15.61 -3.88 -11.52
C HIS A 360 -16.60 -4.58 -10.59
N SER A 361 -16.21 -5.76 -10.09
CA SER A 361 -17.01 -6.50 -9.12
C SER A 361 -17.17 -5.71 -7.81
N PHE A 362 -18.20 -6.02 -7.03
CA PHE A 362 -18.42 -5.39 -5.71
C PHE A 362 -17.21 -5.58 -4.79
N MET A 363 -16.69 -6.81 -4.70
CA MET A 363 -15.55 -7.15 -3.85
C MET A 363 -14.26 -6.43 -4.28
N ASP A 364 -14.07 -6.24 -5.60
CA ASP A 364 -12.94 -5.48 -6.13
C ASP A 364 -13.09 -3.97 -5.98
N SER A 365 -14.30 -3.49 -5.76
CA SER A 365 -14.60 -2.07 -5.61
C SER A 365 -14.51 -1.60 -4.16
N LEU A 366 -14.52 -2.53 -3.18
CA LEU A 366 -14.48 -2.20 -1.75
C LEU A 366 -13.36 -1.21 -1.45
N PRO A 367 -13.66 -0.11 -0.72
CA PRO A 367 -12.73 0.99 -0.58
C PRO A 367 -11.81 0.79 0.63
N PHE A 368 -11.21 -0.40 0.75
CA PHE A 368 -10.23 -0.75 1.76
C PHE A 368 -9.37 -1.91 1.28
N ASP A 369 -8.16 -2.01 1.80
CA ASP A 369 -7.25 -3.09 1.45
C ASP A 369 -7.70 -4.40 2.12
N THR A 370 -7.67 -5.49 1.37
CA THR A 370 -7.82 -6.85 1.91
C THR A 370 -6.56 -7.68 1.62
N PRO A 371 -6.31 -8.79 2.35
CA PRO A 371 -5.24 -9.71 2.01
C PRO A 371 -5.36 -10.16 0.54
N GLY A 372 -4.33 -9.90 -0.26
CA GLY A 372 -4.32 -10.21 -1.70
C GLY A 372 -4.98 -9.17 -2.62
N ASN A 373 -5.65 -8.13 -2.09
CA ASN A 373 -6.26 -7.08 -2.90
C ASN A 373 -5.90 -5.68 -2.35
N LYS A 374 -4.66 -5.27 -2.60
CA LYS A 374 -4.19 -3.92 -2.29
C LYS A 374 -4.71 -2.92 -3.31
N LYS A 375 -5.03 -1.70 -2.87
CA LYS A 375 -5.58 -0.62 -3.71
C LYS A 375 -4.63 0.59 -3.75
N PRO A 376 -3.46 0.52 -4.41
CA PRO A 376 -2.51 1.63 -4.42
C PRO A 376 -3.09 2.93 -4.98
N LYS A 377 -4.03 2.82 -5.93
CA LYS A 377 -4.77 3.97 -6.48
C LYS A 377 -5.59 4.69 -5.41
N LEU A 378 -6.35 3.95 -4.59
CA LEU A 378 -7.11 4.52 -3.46
C LEU A 378 -6.16 5.17 -2.43
N GLN A 379 -5.05 4.51 -2.11
CA GLN A 379 -4.06 5.05 -1.18
C GLN A 379 -3.46 6.36 -1.68
N THR A 380 -3.18 6.46 -2.99
CA THR A 380 -2.69 7.70 -3.62
C THR A 380 -3.75 8.80 -3.56
N MET A 381 -5.04 8.47 -3.73
CA MET A 381 -6.14 9.43 -3.60
C MET A 381 -6.26 9.98 -2.17
N LEU A 382 -6.25 9.10 -1.17
CA LEU A 382 -6.30 9.48 0.25
C LEU A 382 -5.09 10.33 0.63
N PHE A 383 -3.88 9.92 0.22
CA PHE A 383 -2.67 10.71 0.39
C PHE A 383 -2.81 12.11 -0.20
N SER A 384 -3.30 12.22 -1.44
CA SER A 384 -3.43 13.51 -2.13
C SER A 384 -4.41 14.45 -1.42
N ALA A 385 -5.58 13.95 -1.01
CA ALA A 385 -6.56 14.74 -0.28
C ALA A 385 -6.04 15.16 1.11
N HIS A 386 -5.37 14.26 1.85
CA HIS A 386 -4.78 14.61 3.15
C HIS A 386 -3.57 15.55 3.02
N LEU A 387 -2.77 15.44 1.96
CA LEU A 387 -1.69 16.38 1.67
C LEU A 387 -2.24 17.80 1.47
N MET A 388 -3.33 17.95 0.70
CA MET A 388 -3.97 19.26 0.52
C MET A 388 -4.47 19.85 1.84
N ALA A 389 -5.18 19.06 2.65
CA ALA A 389 -5.68 19.54 3.94
C ALA A 389 -4.55 19.80 4.97
N ALA A 390 -3.48 19.01 4.94
CA ALA A 390 -2.29 19.27 5.77
C ALA A 390 -1.58 20.55 5.34
N ALA A 391 -1.46 20.82 4.04
CA ALA A 391 -0.90 22.07 3.51
C ALA A 391 -1.76 23.28 3.91
N ALA A 392 -3.10 23.17 3.85
CA ALA A 392 -4.00 24.20 4.32
C ALA A 392 -3.87 24.45 5.84
N ASN A 393 -3.77 23.39 6.65
CA ASN A 393 -3.53 23.51 8.09
C ASN A 393 -2.16 24.13 8.39
N ALA A 394 -1.11 23.76 7.65
CA ALA A 394 0.21 24.38 7.76
C ALA A 394 0.16 25.88 7.45
N GLY A 395 -0.53 26.27 6.38
CA GLY A 395 -0.79 27.68 6.05
C GLY A 395 -1.56 28.40 7.17
N LYS A 396 -2.61 27.76 7.71
CA LYS A 396 -3.37 28.29 8.85
C LYS A 396 -2.48 28.54 10.07
N VAL A 397 -1.65 27.58 10.45
CA VAL A 397 -0.70 27.69 11.59
C VAL A 397 0.36 28.75 11.31
N ALA A 398 0.88 28.83 10.09
CA ALA A 398 1.87 29.84 9.71
C ALA A 398 1.29 31.27 9.78
N VAL A 399 0.02 31.46 9.41
CA VAL A 399 -0.66 32.75 9.51
C VAL A 399 -1.06 33.08 10.95
N SER A 400 -1.65 32.13 11.68
CA SER A 400 -2.13 32.36 13.04
C SER A 400 -0.99 32.46 14.07
N GLN A 401 0.13 31.79 13.80
CA GLN A 401 1.25 31.61 14.74
C GLN A 401 0.78 31.06 16.09
N ASN A 402 -0.30 30.26 16.07
CA ASN A 402 -0.95 29.69 17.23
C ASN A 402 -0.82 28.15 17.19
N PRO A 403 -0.13 27.53 18.17
CA PRO A 403 0.01 26.07 18.19
C PRO A 403 -1.33 25.34 18.40
N LEU A 404 -2.34 25.98 19.00
CA LEU A 404 -3.70 25.41 19.09
C LEU A 404 -4.37 25.24 17.72
N SER A 405 -3.86 25.89 16.68
CA SER A 405 -4.37 25.73 15.32
C SER A 405 -3.87 24.46 14.61
N ILE A 406 -2.88 23.76 15.17
CA ILE A 406 -2.31 22.53 14.61
C ILE A 406 -3.36 21.44 14.64
N SER A 407 -3.72 20.88 13.47
CA SER A 407 -4.64 19.74 13.39
C SER A 407 -3.89 18.44 13.56
N TYR A 408 -3.68 18.03 14.81
CA TYR A 408 -3.01 16.78 15.16
C TYR A 408 -3.56 15.56 14.38
N PRO A 409 -4.88 15.30 14.31
CA PRO A 409 -5.39 14.16 13.55
C PRO A 409 -5.12 14.27 12.04
N GLN A 410 -5.14 15.48 11.46
CA GLN A 410 -4.82 15.67 10.05
C GLN A 410 -3.35 15.37 9.75
N TRP A 411 -2.43 15.79 10.60
CA TRP A 411 -1.01 15.47 10.47
C TRP A 411 -0.75 13.97 10.63
N MET A 412 -1.42 13.30 11.59
CA MET A 412 -1.35 11.84 11.73
C MET A 412 -1.81 11.13 10.45
N ALA A 413 -2.95 11.54 9.87
CA ALA A 413 -3.46 10.97 8.64
C ALA A 413 -2.50 11.22 7.45
N PHE A 414 -1.98 12.44 7.32
CA PHE A 414 -1.00 12.78 6.30
C PHE A 414 0.25 11.89 6.39
N PHE A 415 0.86 11.73 7.57
CA PHE A 415 2.04 10.89 7.73
C PHE A 415 1.73 9.40 7.49
N LYS A 416 0.56 8.91 7.96
CA LYS A 416 0.11 7.55 7.69
C LYS A 416 0.05 7.28 6.19
N TYR A 417 -0.66 8.11 5.41
CA TYR A 417 -0.77 7.91 3.97
C TYR A 417 0.52 8.26 3.22
N GLY A 418 1.31 9.21 3.71
CA GLY A 418 2.63 9.53 3.17
C GLY A 418 3.59 8.35 3.25
N PHE A 419 3.60 7.62 4.35
CA PHE A 419 4.38 6.39 4.48
C PHE A 419 3.93 5.32 3.47
N HIS A 420 2.63 5.09 3.32
CA HIS A 420 2.11 4.14 2.33
C HIS A 420 2.46 4.57 0.90
N GLN A 421 2.35 5.86 0.59
CA GLN A 421 2.68 6.39 -0.72
C GLN A 421 4.17 6.27 -1.02
N LEU A 422 5.03 6.57 -0.05
CA LEU A 422 6.48 6.41 -0.18
C LEU A 422 6.84 4.94 -0.41
N LYS A 423 6.27 4.03 0.39
CA LYS A 423 6.48 2.59 0.24
C LYS A 423 6.06 2.09 -1.14
N TRP A 424 4.89 2.54 -1.62
CA TRP A 424 4.39 2.22 -2.95
C TRP A 424 5.35 2.67 -4.04
N VAL A 425 5.74 3.94 -4.04
CA VAL A 425 6.58 4.53 -5.10
C VAL A 425 8.01 4.00 -5.06
N ALA A 426 8.60 3.82 -3.88
CA ALA A 426 10.00 3.47 -3.72
C ALA A 426 10.28 1.98 -3.84
N PHE A 427 9.34 1.10 -3.47
CA PHE A 427 9.62 -0.34 -3.34
C PHE A 427 8.59 -1.23 -4.03
N GLU A 428 7.30 -0.93 -3.96
CA GLU A 428 6.28 -1.89 -4.39
C GLU A 428 5.88 -1.73 -5.85
N LYS A 429 5.91 -0.52 -6.41
CA LYS A 429 5.38 -0.23 -7.75
C LYS A 429 6.12 -1.01 -8.85
N GLU A 430 7.46 -1.05 -8.77
CA GLU A 430 8.27 -1.74 -9.78
C GLU A 430 8.07 -3.26 -9.70
N GLN A 431 8.10 -3.83 -8.50
CA GLN A 431 7.84 -5.26 -8.30
C GLN A 431 6.45 -5.65 -8.80
N ASN A 432 5.40 -4.91 -8.43
CA ASN A 432 4.04 -5.21 -8.89
C ASN A 432 3.88 -5.04 -10.41
N MET A 433 4.61 -4.11 -11.02
CA MET A 433 4.65 -3.96 -12.48
C MET A 433 5.32 -5.17 -13.13
N PHE A 434 6.44 -5.63 -12.57
CA PHE A 434 7.12 -6.83 -13.03
C PHE A 434 6.20 -8.05 -12.92
N ASP A 435 5.58 -8.28 -11.75
CA ASP A 435 4.66 -9.40 -11.52
C ASP A 435 3.46 -9.35 -12.48
N HIS A 436 2.94 -8.16 -12.79
CA HIS A 436 1.87 -7.98 -13.77
C HIS A 436 2.30 -8.40 -15.19
N VAL A 437 3.47 -7.94 -15.62
CA VAL A 437 4.04 -8.28 -16.94
C VAL A 437 4.32 -9.79 -16.99
N GLN A 438 4.97 -10.34 -15.96
CA GLN A 438 5.31 -11.75 -15.88
C GLN A 438 4.07 -12.63 -15.96
N LYS A 439 3.01 -12.31 -15.19
CA LYS A 439 1.74 -13.05 -15.23
C LYS A 439 1.13 -13.10 -16.62
N LYS A 440 1.25 -12.02 -17.41
CA LYS A 440 0.76 -11.99 -18.80
C LYS A 440 1.60 -12.86 -19.72
N ILE A 441 2.92 -12.82 -19.57
CA ILE A 441 3.85 -13.68 -20.31
C ILE A 441 3.61 -15.16 -19.97
N ASP A 442 3.42 -15.49 -18.68
CA ASP A 442 3.18 -16.86 -18.22
C ASP A 442 1.87 -17.44 -18.78
N GLN A 443 0.82 -16.61 -18.90
CA GLN A 443 -0.43 -17.01 -19.55
C GLN A 443 -0.21 -17.39 -21.01
N GLU A 444 0.53 -16.56 -21.75
CA GLU A 444 0.87 -16.85 -23.15
C GLU A 444 1.76 -18.09 -23.27
N TRP A 445 2.68 -18.29 -22.31
CA TRP A 445 3.50 -19.50 -22.30
C TRP A 445 2.67 -20.76 -22.11
N SER A 446 1.66 -20.71 -21.24
CA SER A 446 0.72 -21.82 -21.06
C SER A 446 -0.02 -22.14 -22.35
N ASP A 447 -0.43 -21.13 -23.11
CA ASP A 447 -1.12 -21.33 -24.40
C ASP A 447 -0.20 -21.99 -25.42
N ILE A 448 1.08 -21.58 -25.49
CA ILE A 448 2.06 -22.18 -26.39
C ILE A 448 2.39 -23.61 -25.95
N ASP A 449 2.52 -23.89 -24.65
CA ASP A 449 2.77 -25.24 -24.14
C ASP A 449 1.62 -26.20 -24.50
N HIS A 450 0.37 -25.73 -24.39
CA HIS A 450 -0.79 -26.48 -24.88
C HIS A 450 -0.70 -26.76 -26.40
N LEU A 451 -0.37 -25.76 -27.21
CA LEU A 451 -0.22 -25.93 -28.65
C LEU A 451 0.91 -26.90 -29.03
N LEU A 452 2.05 -26.83 -28.34
CA LEU A 452 3.19 -27.73 -28.54
C LEU A 452 2.82 -29.17 -28.18
N ASN A 453 2.15 -29.38 -27.04
CA ASN A 453 1.67 -30.69 -26.63
C ASN A 453 0.68 -31.29 -27.64
N ASP A 454 -0.27 -30.49 -28.12
CA ASP A 454 -1.23 -30.93 -29.13
C ASP A 454 -0.55 -31.29 -30.45
N THR A 455 0.39 -30.46 -30.90
CA THR A 455 1.16 -30.69 -32.13
C THR A 455 2.01 -31.95 -32.00
N TRP A 456 2.73 -32.11 -30.87
CA TRP A 456 3.52 -33.30 -30.61
C TRP A 456 2.67 -34.55 -30.64
N ASN A 457 1.52 -34.56 -29.97
CA ASN A 457 0.59 -35.69 -29.94
C ASN A 457 0.07 -36.08 -31.33
N GLN A 458 -0.13 -35.11 -32.23
CA GLN A 458 -0.53 -35.36 -33.61
C GLN A 458 0.58 -36.02 -34.44
N VAL A 459 1.82 -35.56 -34.28
CA VAL A 459 2.94 -36.04 -35.10
C VAL A 459 3.54 -37.34 -34.55
N SER A 460 3.60 -37.52 -33.22
CA SER A 460 4.22 -38.69 -32.59
C SER A 460 3.28 -39.90 -32.48
N GLY A 461 1.95 -39.69 -32.54
CA GLY A 461 0.95 -40.74 -32.35
C GLY A 461 0.83 -41.20 -30.89
N LYS A 462 -0.19 -40.68 -30.19
CA LYS A 462 -0.59 -40.99 -28.79
C LYS A 462 0.49 -40.79 -27.70
N ALA A 463 0.31 -39.70 -26.96
CA ALA A 463 0.59 -39.42 -25.54
C ALA A 463 1.71 -40.23 -24.86
N ILE A 464 2.87 -39.62 -24.71
CA ILE A 464 3.75 -39.89 -23.57
C ILE A 464 3.18 -39.07 -22.41
N ILE A 465 2.66 -39.75 -21.39
CA ILE A 465 2.39 -39.12 -20.09
C ILE A 465 3.76 -38.81 -19.48
N LEU A 466 4.11 -37.53 -19.42
CA LEU A 466 5.26 -37.07 -18.62
C LEU A 466 4.83 -37.14 -17.15
N GLY A 467 5.37 -38.13 -16.44
CA GLY A 467 5.23 -38.29 -14.98
C GLY A 467 6.30 -37.52 -14.22
#